data_AF-A0A1F6K3V8-F1
#
_entry.id   AF-A0A1F6K3V8-F1
#
_cell.length_a   1.000
_cell.length_b   1.000
_cell.length_c   1.000
_cell.angle_alpha   90.00
_cell.angle_beta   90.00
_cell.angle_gamma   90.00
#
_symmetry.space_group_name_H-M   'P 1'
#
loop_
_entity.id
_entity.type
_entity.pdbx_description
1 polymer ?
#
loop_
_entity_poly.entity_id
_entity_poly.type
_entity_poly.pdbx_seq_one_letter_code
_entity_poly.pdbx_strand_id
1 'polypeptide(L)'
;MPIFNIRDKKLQPISEKKFYIEHDIQKLTEANLSTVFGLTFISGASNNEFSVRAQEQDFYIDTLAFDENQKSFVIIEYKKDKSISVIDQGFAYLSAMLNHKADFVLEINERLGRNYKKSDIDWEQSRVIFVSPEFTNYQRNAINFKDLPIYLYEVRLYENNLIDFNPIKPYRTTESIGNISKDKTIQNVTKEVRVYSEEDLLPNGTAKRELYNSLKECLLLLDNSLIFHTTKYYIGVSKSGD
;
A
#
# COMPACT_ATOMS: atom_id res chain seq x y z
N MET A 1 18.41 -9.79 -6.78
CA MET A 1 19.37 -10.03 -7.89
C MET A 1 20.36 -8.88 -7.92
N PRO A 2 21.65 -9.10 -8.26
CA PRO A 2 22.59 -8.01 -8.44
C PRO A 2 22.17 -7.11 -9.61
N ILE A 3 22.32 -5.80 -9.45
CA ILE A 3 22.11 -4.80 -10.52
C ILE A 3 23.47 -4.45 -11.12
N PHE A 4 23.52 -4.25 -12.44
CA PHE A 4 24.76 -3.94 -13.15
C PHE A 4 24.61 -2.65 -13.96
N ASN A 5 25.68 -1.85 -13.98
CA ASN A 5 25.87 -0.81 -14.98
C ASN A 5 26.57 -1.40 -16.21
N ILE A 6 26.17 -0.96 -17.42
CA ILE A 6 26.81 -1.38 -18.66
C ILE A 6 27.73 -0.25 -19.13
N ARG A 7 29.04 -0.52 -19.18
CA ARG A 7 30.04 0.38 -19.77
C ARG A 7 30.93 -0.41 -20.70
N ASP A 8 31.07 0.04 -21.96
CA ASP A 8 31.89 -0.63 -22.99
C ASP A 8 31.58 -2.12 -23.15
N LYS A 9 30.29 -2.49 -23.14
CA LYS A 9 29.80 -3.88 -23.18
C LYS A 9 30.29 -4.77 -22.02
N LYS A 10 30.82 -4.18 -20.94
CA LYS A 10 31.18 -4.86 -19.71
C LYS A 10 30.15 -4.55 -18.62
N LEU A 11 29.82 -5.57 -17.83
CA LEU A 11 28.94 -5.45 -16.67
C LEU A 11 29.76 -5.04 -15.45
N GLN A 12 29.38 -3.94 -14.81
CA GLN A 12 29.94 -3.49 -13.54
C GLN A 12 28.87 -3.63 -12.46
N PRO A 13 29.05 -4.47 -11.42
CA PRO A 13 28.06 -4.61 -10.36
C PRO A 13 27.89 -3.28 -9.62
N ILE A 14 26.64 -2.93 -9.33
CA ILE A 14 26.27 -1.79 -8.51
C ILE A 14 26.07 -2.29 -7.09
N SER A 15 26.82 -1.74 -6.13
CA SER A 15 26.69 -2.16 -4.73
C SER A 15 25.40 -1.62 -4.11
N GLU A 16 24.76 -2.43 -3.27
CA GLU A 16 23.65 -2.00 -2.42
C GLU A 16 24.19 -1.20 -1.23
N LYS A 17 23.58 -0.06 -0.95
CA LYS A 17 23.83 0.77 0.22
C LYS A 17 22.77 0.47 1.28
N LYS A 18 23.20 0.40 2.54
CA LYS A 18 22.27 0.26 3.66
C LYS A 18 21.69 1.62 4.05
N PHE A 19 20.40 1.64 4.35
CA PHE A 19 19.80 2.74 5.09
C PHE A 19 20.32 2.75 6.53
N TYR A 20 20.73 3.92 7.02
CA TYR A 20 21.27 4.04 8.37
C TYR A 20 20.15 4.14 9.42
N ILE A 21 19.07 4.87 9.12
CA ILE A 21 17.90 5.05 9.99
C ILE A 21 16.58 4.97 9.18
N GLU A 22 15.50 4.47 9.81
CA GLU A 22 14.16 4.37 9.20
C GLU A 22 13.65 5.72 8.70
N HIS A 23 13.94 6.77 9.47
CA HIS A 23 13.56 8.15 9.19
C HIS A 23 14.10 8.67 7.84
N ASP A 24 15.24 8.16 7.36
CA ASP A 24 15.76 8.55 6.04
C ASP A 24 14.89 7.99 4.90
N ILE A 25 14.40 6.76 5.06
CA ILE A 25 13.46 6.13 4.12
C ILE A 25 12.15 6.92 4.13
N GLN A 26 11.63 7.21 5.33
CA GLN A 26 10.39 7.97 5.52
C GLN A 26 10.46 9.33 4.82
N LYS A 27 11.45 10.17 5.15
CA LYS A 27 11.57 11.51 4.54
C LYS A 27 11.69 11.47 3.02
N LEU A 28 12.50 10.55 2.50
CA LEU A 28 12.67 10.41 1.05
C LEU A 28 11.37 9.97 0.37
N THR A 29 10.64 9.05 1.00
CA THR A 29 9.37 8.54 0.50
C THR A 29 8.29 9.63 0.57
N GLU A 30 8.15 10.36 1.69
CA GLU A 30 7.23 11.47 1.86
C GLU A 30 7.44 12.57 0.81
N ALA A 31 8.70 12.94 0.55
CA ALA A 31 9.04 13.95 -0.46
C ALA A 31 8.72 13.53 -1.90
N ASN A 32 8.56 12.23 -2.16
CA ASN A 32 8.31 11.66 -3.49
C ASN A 32 7.04 10.82 -3.53
N LEU A 33 6.11 11.04 -2.61
CA LEU A 33 4.98 10.15 -2.38
C LEU A 33 4.05 10.04 -3.60
N SER A 34 3.85 11.16 -4.29
CA SER A 34 3.09 11.22 -5.54
C SER A 34 3.78 10.42 -6.65
N THR A 35 5.11 10.46 -6.73
CA THR A 35 5.87 9.73 -7.76
C THR A 35 5.91 8.23 -7.47
N VAL A 36 6.10 7.84 -6.21
CA VAL A 36 6.27 6.41 -5.84
C VAL A 36 4.93 5.69 -5.77
N PHE A 37 3.90 6.34 -5.23
CA PHE A 37 2.62 5.69 -4.92
C PHE A 37 1.40 6.36 -5.54
N GLY A 38 1.55 7.49 -6.24
CA GLY A 38 0.41 8.25 -6.75
C GLY A 38 -0.43 8.90 -5.64
N LEU A 39 0.15 9.12 -4.45
CA LEU A 39 -0.57 9.58 -3.27
C LEU A 39 -0.24 11.04 -2.92
N THR A 40 -1.22 11.71 -2.34
CA THR A 40 -1.06 13.05 -1.77
C THR A 40 -0.64 12.94 -0.32
N PHE A 41 0.49 13.54 0.05
CA PHE A 41 0.95 13.59 1.44
C PHE A 41 0.02 14.46 2.29
N ILE A 42 -0.36 13.97 3.48
CA ILE A 42 -1.14 14.73 4.47
C ILE A 42 -0.24 15.11 5.65
N SER A 43 0.27 14.10 6.37
CA SER A 43 1.04 14.30 7.60
C SER A 43 2.14 13.26 7.78
N GLY A 44 3.21 13.63 8.48
CA GLY A 44 4.35 12.76 8.74
C GLY A 44 5.56 13.52 9.29
N ALA A 45 6.77 13.00 9.05
CA ALA A 45 8.01 13.53 9.62
C ALA A 45 8.25 15.02 9.30
N SER A 46 7.78 15.49 8.14
CA SER A 46 8.00 16.87 7.68
C SER A 46 7.05 17.93 8.28
N ASN A 47 5.90 17.54 8.84
CA ASN A 47 4.88 18.49 9.30
C ASN A 47 4.17 18.05 10.60
N ASN A 48 4.86 17.26 11.41
CA ASN A 48 4.40 16.54 12.60
C ASN A 48 3.52 15.34 12.26
N GLU A 49 3.93 14.19 12.79
CA GLU A 49 3.22 12.92 12.66
C GLU A 49 1.82 13.04 13.26
N PHE A 50 0.84 12.49 12.53
CA PHE A 50 -0.53 12.47 12.98
C PHE A 50 -0.69 11.38 14.04
N SER A 51 -1.37 11.71 15.13
CA SER A 51 -1.68 10.76 16.19
C SER A 51 -3.17 10.77 16.49
N VAL A 52 -3.68 9.58 16.82
CA VAL A 52 -5.02 9.43 17.37
C VAL A 52 -4.95 8.82 18.75
N ARG A 53 -5.78 9.32 19.66
CA ARG A 53 -5.83 8.80 21.02
C ARG A 53 -6.61 7.49 21.06
N ALA A 54 -5.90 6.38 21.11
CA ALA A 54 -6.49 5.05 21.23
C ALA A 54 -6.37 4.58 22.70
N GLN A 55 -7.49 4.54 23.43
CA GLN A 55 -7.52 4.22 24.86
C GLN A 55 -6.66 5.20 25.71
N GLU A 56 -5.65 4.69 26.41
CA GLU A 56 -4.76 5.45 27.29
C GLU A 56 -3.45 5.89 26.62
N GLN A 57 -3.24 5.59 25.34
CA GLN A 57 -2.01 5.92 24.62
C GLN A 57 -2.30 6.59 23.27
N ASP A 58 -1.37 7.43 22.84
CA ASP A 58 -1.40 8.02 21.52
C ASP A 58 -0.82 7.02 20.51
N PHE A 59 -1.57 6.81 19.44
CA PHE A 59 -1.21 5.93 18.35
C PHE A 59 -0.73 6.79 17.19
N TYR A 60 0.59 6.80 16.99
CA TYR A 60 1.28 7.62 15.99
C TYR A 60 1.33 6.90 14.64
N ILE A 61 1.18 7.68 13.58
CA ILE A 61 1.28 7.22 12.20
C ILE A 61 2.49 7.91 11.56
N ASP A 62 3.46 7.12 11.09
CA ASP A 62 4.68 7.62 10.45
C ASP A 62 4.35 8.54 9.27
N THR A 63 3.48 8.08 8.36
CA THR A 63 2.98 8.90 7.25
C THR A 63 1.50 8.62 6.99
N LEU A 64 0.71 9.69 7.01
CA LEU A 64 -0.68 9.69 6.55
C LEU A 64 -0.73 10.32 5.16
N ALA A 65 -1.40 9.63 4.23
CA ALA A 65 -1.56 10.05 2.86
C ALA A 65 -2.99 9.84 2.35
N PHE A 66 -3.31 10.46 1.22
CA PHE A 66 -4.62 10.38 0.58
C PHE A 66 -4.51 9.93 -0.87
N ASP A 67 -5.33 8.95 -1.23
CA ASP A 67 -5.56 8.53 -2.60
C ASP A 67 -6.72 9.35 -3.17
N GLU A 68 -6.41 10.38 -3.96
CA GLU A 68 -7.42 11.27 -4.53
C GLU A 68 -8.35 10.56 -5.52
N ASN A 69 -7.86 9.50 -6.18
CA ASN A 69 -8.64 8.74 -7.17
C ASN A 69 -9.68 7.85 -6.47
N GLN A 70 -9.28 7.20 -5.37
CA GLN A 70 -10.16 6.35 -4.58
C GLN A 70 -10.91 7.11 -3.47
N LYS A 71 -10.53 8.36 -3.21
CA LYS A 71 -10.99 9.18 -2.08
C LYS A 71 -10.82 8.49 -0.73
N SER A 72 -9.68 7.83 -0.53
CA SER A 72 -9.43 7.01 0.65
C SER A 72 -8.10 7.33 1.31
N PHE A 73 -8.00 6.99 2.60
CA PHE A 73 -6.77 7.20 3.35
C PHE A 73 -5.80 6.03 3.13
N VAL A 74 -4.51 6.37 3.06
CA VAL A 74 -3.41 5.42 3.03
C VAL A 74 -2.48 5.71 4.20
N ILE A 75 -2.32 4.72 5.06
CA ILE A 75 -1.37 4.78 6.18
C ILE A 75 -0.09 4.08 5.74
N ILE A 76 1.05 4.73 5.90
CA ILE A 76 2.36 4.16 5.54
C ILE A 76 3.20 4.05 6.80
N GLU A 77 3.76 2.86 7.00
CA GLU A 77 4.61 2.51 8.13
C GLU A 77 5.97 2.08 7.61
N TYR A 78 7.04 2.58 8.22
CA TYR A 78 8.41 2.24 7.84
C TYR A 78 9.02 1.26 8.84
N LYS A 79 9.77 0.29 8.33
CA LYS A 79 10.48 -0.70 9.17
C LYS A 79 11.89 -0.91 8.67
N LYS A 80 12.83 -1.03 9.59
CA LYS A 80 14.20 -1.50 9.37
C LYS A 80 14.36 -2.92 9.86
N ASP A 81 13.58 -3.29 10.88
CA ASP A 81 13.71 -4.54 11.60
C ASP A 81 12.60 -5.53 11.22
N LYS A 82 12.92 -6.82 11.36
CA LYS A 82 12.01 -7.95 11.10
C LYS A 82 10.98 -8.08 12.23
N SER A 83 10.06 -7.13 12.36
CA SER A 83 8.98 -7.21 13.35
C SER A 83 7.98 -8.32 13.00
N ILE A 84 7.38 -8.94 14.01
CA ILE A 84 6.76 -10.27 13.85
C ILE A 84 5.34 -10.23 13.25
N SER A 85 4.59 -9.12 13.36
CA SER A 85 3.19 -9.09 12.85
C SER A 85 2.82 -7.81 12.09
N VAL A 86 3.08 -7.81 10.78
CA VAL A 86 2.56 -6.80 9.84
C VAL A 86 1.02 -6.81 9.74
N ILE A 87 0.40 -7.98 9.95
CA ILE A 87 -1.06 -8.12 9.93
C ILE A 87 -1.66 -7.39 11.12
N ASP A 88 -1.27 -7.74 12.35
CA ASP A 88 -1.91 -7.18 13.54
C ASP A 88 -1.71 -5.67 13.61
N GLN A 89 -0.51 -5.20 13.26
CA GLN A 89 -0.23 -3.76 13.21
C GLN A 89 -1.05 -3.06 12.12
N GLY A 90 -1.14 -3.64 10.92
CA GLY A 90 -1.96 -3.07 9.84
C GLY A 90 -3.44 -2.97 10.20
N PHE A 91 -4.00 -4.00 10.85
CA PHE A 91 -5.37 -3.96 11.35
C PHE A 91 -5.57 -3.01 12.53
N ALA A 92 -4.55 -2.83 13.38
CA ALA A 92 -4.58 -1.81 14.42
C ALA A 92 -4.68 -0.41 13.82
N TYR A 93 -3.89 -0.11 12.77
CA TYR A 93 -3.96 1.17 12.03
C TYR A 93 -5.36 1.42 11.45
N LEU A 94 -5.90 0.43 10.73
CA LEU A 94 -7.22 0.56 10.11
C LEU A 94 -8.33 0.69 11.16
N SER A 95 -8.25 -0.08 12.24
CA SER A 95 -9.22 0.01 13.35
C SER A 95 -9.18 1.39 14.00
N ALA A 96 -7.99 1.92 14.30
CA ALA A 96 -7.84 3.26 14.84
C ALA A 96 -8.46 4.31 13.91
N MET A 97 -8.18 4.23 12.60
CA MET A 97 -8.79 5.12 11.62
C MET A 97 -10.31 5.03 11.57
N LEU A 98 -10.88 3.83 11.56
CA LEU A 98 -12.34 3.65 11.52
C LEU A 98 -13.04 4.14 12.80
N ASN A 99 -12.39 4.01 13.95
CA ASN A 99 -12.91 4.52 15.23
C ASN A 99 -12.76 6.05 15.36
N HIS A 100 -11.80 6.64 14.65
CA HIS A 100 -11.44 8.05 14.73
C HIS A 100 -11.67 8.83 13.42
N LYS A 101 -12.66 8.43 12.61
CA LYS A 101 -12.96 9.04 11.29
C LYS A 101 -13.06 10.58 11.30
N ALA A 102 -13.50 11.18 12.41
CA ALA A 102 -13.59 12.63 12.54
C ALA A 102 -12.20 13.30 12.51
N ASP A 103 -11.26 12.72 13.24
CA ASP A 103 -9.92 13.26 13.43
C ASP A 103 -9.14 13.20 12.11
N PHE A 104 -9.26 12.10 11.36
CA PHE A 104 -8.67 11.96 10.02
C PHE A 104 -9.23 12.97 9.01
N VAL A 105 -10.56 13.20 9.03
CA VAL A 105 -11.20 14.19 8.16
C VAL A 105 -10.77 15.61 8.53
N LEU A 106 -10.59 15.90 9.82
CA LEU A 106 -10.07 17.18 10.26
C LEU A 106 -8.64 17.38 9.77
N GLU A 107 -7.77 16.39 9.95
CA GLU A 107 -6.36 16.45 9.55
C GLU A 107 -6.22 16.73 8.05
N ILE A 108 -6.89 15.98 7.17
CA ILE A 108 -6.79 16.23 5.71
C ILE A 108 -7.32 17.63 5.33
N ASN A 109 -8.38 18.11 5.98
CA ASN A 109 -8.95 19.42 5.69
C ASN A 109 -8.01 20.54 6.12
N GLU A 110 -7.42 20.44 7.31
CA GLU A 110 -6.47 21.43 7.82
C GLU A 110 -5.17 21.46 7.00
N ARG A 111 -4.63 20.29 6.64
CA ARG A 111 -3.35 20.19 5.90
C ARG A 111 -3.48 20.57 4.44
N LEU A 112 -4.57 20.20 3.78
CA LEU A 112 -4.76 20.43 2.35
C LEU A 112 -5.70 21.61 2.03
N GLY A 113 -6.22 22.31 3.04
CA GLY A 113 -7.17 23.41 2.86
C GLY A 113 -8.47 22.96 2.18
N ARG A 114 -8.94 21.75 2.50
CA ARG A 114 -10.14 21.13 1.91
C ARG A 114 -11.31 21.18 2.89
N ASN A 115 -12.48 20.74 2.43
CA ASN A 115 -13.72 20.69 3.22
C ASN A 115 -14.46 19.36 3.01
N TYR A 116 -13.72 18.25 3.09
CA TYR A 116 -14.30 16.91 3.05
C TYR A 116 -15.20 16.67 4.25
N LYS A 117 -16.34 16.03 4.00
CA LYS A 117 -17.17 15.39 5.02
C LYS A 117 -16.80 13.92 5.15
N LYS A 118 -17.17 13.28 6.26
CA LYS A 118 -17.00 11.83 6.44
C LYS A 118 -17.63 11.00 5.33
N SER A 119 -18.71 11.50 4.71
CA SER A 119 -19.41 10.85 3.59
C SER A 119 -18.66 10.96 2.25
N ASP A 120 -17.72 11.88 2.14
CA ASP A 120 -16.97 12.11 0.91
C ASP A 120 -15.75 11.18 0.80
N ILE A 121 -15.38 10.55 1.92
CA ILE A 121 -14.28 9.60 2.03
C ILE A 121 -14.80 8.17 1.82
N ASP A 122 -14.17 7.44 0.91
CA ASP A 122 -14.42 6.01 0.71
C ASP A 122 -13.56 5.18 1.68
N TRP A 123 -14.07 5.00 2.89
CA TRP A 123 -13.41 4.21 3.93
C TRP A 123 -13.19 2.74 3.53
N GLU A 124 -13.99 2.21 2.58
CA GLU A 124 -13.83 0.84 2.12
C GLU A 124 -12.52 0.65 1.34
N GLN A 125 -12.01 1.70 0.71
CA GLN A 125 -10.80 1.70 -0.10
C GLN A 125 -9.55 2.09 0.69
N SER A 126 -9.65 2.32 2.01
CA SER A 126 -8.49 2.66 2.82
C SER A 126 -7.56 1.46 3.03
N ARG A 127 -6.25 1.70 3.11
CA ARG A 127 -5.24 0.64 3.14
C ARG A 127 -4.00 1.02 3.93
N VAL A 128 -3.19 0.03 4.27
CA VAL A 128 -1.88 0.21 4.92
C VAL A 128 -0.77 -0.24 3.97
N ILE A 129 0.30 0.54 3.89
CA ILE A 129 1.53 0.19 3.16
C ILE A 129 2.67 0.07 4.18
N PHE A 130 3.34 -1.07 4.22
CA PHE A 130 4.60 -1.19 4.94
C PHE A 130 5.77 -1.06 3.98
N VAL A 131 6.73 -0.20 4.30
CA VAL A 131 7.96 0.00 3.53
C VAL A 131 9.13 -0.47 4.38
N SER A 132 9.90 -1.44 3.87
CA SER A 132 11.06 -1.99 4.60
C SER A 132 12.17 -2.42 3.65
N PRO A 133 13.46 -2.40 4.04
CA PRO A 133 14.51 -3.03 3.25
C PRO A 133 14.33 -4.53 3.05
N GLU A 134 13.70 -5.21 4.01
CA GLU A 134 13.47 -6.65 3.95
C GLU A 134 12.22 -7.07 4.74
N PHE A 135 11.50 -8.06 4.21
CA PHE A 135 10.49 -8.81 4.96
C PHE A 135 10.85 -10.28 5.11
N THR A 136 10.54 -10.84 6.28
CA THR A 136 10.62 -12.28 6.56
C THR A 136 9.66 -13.07 5.68
N ASN A 137 9.96 -14.36 5.49
CA ASN A 137 9.03 -15.27 4.80
C ASN A 137 7.65 -15.30 5.46
N TYR A 138 7.57 -15.17 6.78
CA TYR A 138 6.29 -15.11 7.49
C TYR A 138 5.47 -13.89 7.07
N GLN A 139 6.08 -12.70 7.05
CA GLN A 139 5.41 -11.46 6.62
C GLN A 139 5.02 -11.50 5.14
N ARG A 140 5.87 -12.07 4.27
CA ARG A 140 5.53 -12.29 2.86
C ARG A 140 4.38 -13.28 2.67
N ASN A 141 4.31 -14.31 3.51
CA ASN A 141 3.22 -15.28 3.45
C ASN A 141 1.90 -14.70 4.01
N ALA A 142 1.99 -13.73 4.92
CA ALA A 142 0.86 -13.06 5.53
C ALA A 142 0.01 -12.28 4.54
N ILE A 143 0.56 -11.82 3.41
CA ILE A 143 -0.21 -11.07 2.40
C ILE A 143 -1.00 -11.94 1.41
N ASN A 144 -0.97 -13.27 1.55
CA ASN A 144 -1.66 -14.15 0.59
C ASN A 144 -3.19 -14.16 0.75
N PHE A 145 -3.75 -13.59 1.83
CA PHE A 145 -5.21 -13.52 1.99
C PHE A 145 -5.81 -12.62 0.90
N LYS A 146 -6.89 -13.09 0.26
CA LYS A 146 -7.51 -12.41 -0.90
C LYS A 146 -8.06 -11.02 -0.61
N ASP A 147 -8.37 -10.75 0.64
CA ASP A 147 -9.10 -9.57 1.10
C ASP A 147 -8.27 -8.71 2.06
N LEU A 148 -6.94 -8.77 1.96
CA LEU A 148 -6.05 -8.07 2.88
C LEU A 148 -5.75 -6.64 2.40
N PRO A 149 -6.19 -5.59 3.11
CA PRO A 149 -5.89 -4.19 2.76
C PRO A 149 -4.49 -3.75 3.21
N ILE A 150 -3.52 -4.64 3.15
CA ILE A 150 -2.13 -4.43 3.59
C ILE A 150 -1.19 -4.76 2.45
N TYR A 151 -0.32 -3.81 2.11
CA TYR A 151 0.64 -3.90 1.03
C TYR A 151 2.06 -3.81 1.59
N LEU A 152 3.00 -4.56 1.03
CA LEU A 152 4.40 -4.53 1.43
C LEU A 152 5.27 -4.08 0.27
N TYR A 153 6.16 -3.12 0.51
CA TYR A 153 7.13 -2.63 -0.45
C TYR A 153 8.54 -2.78 0.08
N GLU A 154 9.39 -3.45 -0.68
CA GLU A 154 10.81 -3.53 -0.38
C GLU A 154 11.55 -2.35 -0.98
N VAL A 155 12.26 -1.61 -0.13
CA VAL A 155 13.06 -0.46 -0.57
C VAL A 155 14.55 -0.80 -0.56
N ARG A 156 15.23 -0.59 -1.68
CA ARG A 156 16.67 -0.86 -1.81
C ARG A 156 17.40 0.35 -2.36
N LEU A 157 18.38 0.84 -1.62
CA LEU A 157 19.26 1.90 -2.07
C LEU A 157 20.52 1.30 -2.68
N TYR A 158 20.97 1.86 -3.79
CA TYR A 158 22.16 1.44 -4.50
C TYR A 158 23.16 2.60 -4.64
N GLU A 159 24.39 2.29 -5.04
CA GLU A 159 25.33 3.31 -5.50
C GLU A 159 24.75 4.13 -6.67
N ASN A 160 25.35 5.31 -6.93
CA ASN A 160 24.89 6.26 -7.94
C ASN A 160 23.49 6.87 -7.68
N ASN A 161 23.04 6.92 -6.42
CA ASN A 161 21.76 7.50 -6.02
C ASN A 161 20.55 6.84 -6.69
N LEU A 162 20.66 5.53 -6.94
CA LEU A 162 19.56 4.72 -7.45
C LEU A 162 18.82 4.10 -6.27
N ILE A 163 17.49 4.16 -6.31
CA ILE A 163 16.61 3.55 -5.31
C ILE A 163 15.53 2.75 -6.03
N ASP A 164 15.21 1.59 -5.49
CA ASP A 164 14.16 0.69 -5.97
C ASP A 164 13.08 0.56 -4.90
N PHE A 165 11.82 0.64 -5.32
CA PHE A 165 10.63 0.37 -4.50
C PHE A 165 9.88 -0.80 -5.13
N ASN A 166 10.08 -1.99 -4.59
CA ASN A 166 9.56 -3.21 -5.18
C ASN A 166 8.32 -3.72 -4.40
N PRO A 167 7.12 -3.75 -5.01
CA PRO A 167 5.96 -4.33 -4.36
C PRO A 167 6.12 -5.85 -4.19
N ILE A 168 5.87 -6.35 -2.98
CA ILE A 168 5.76 -7.79 -2.76
C ILE A 168 4.35 -8.21 -3.18
N LYS A 169 4.28 -9.02 -4.23
CA LYS A 169 3.03 -9.61 -4.69
C LYS A 169 2.72 -10.89 -3.92
N PRO A 170 1.44 -11.16 -3.58
CA PRO A 170 1.06 -12.47 -3.07
C PRO A 170 1.40 -13.52 -4.14
N TYR A 171 2.05 -14.60 -3.73
CA TYR A 171 2.41 -15.68 -4.66
C TYR A 171 1.26 -16.68 -4.85
N ARG A 172 0.25 -16.61 -3.99
CA ARG A 172 -1.03 -17.31 -4.10
C ARG A 172 -2.11 -16.49 -3.42
N THR A 173 -3.34 -16.69 -3.86
CA THR A 173 -4.52 -16.11 -3.20
C THR A 173 -5.16 -17.20 -2.34
N THR A 174 -5.28 -16.96 -1.04
CA THR A 174 -5.91 -17.88 -0.08
C THR A 174 -7.31 -17.40 0.31
N GLU A 175 -7.97 -18.18 1.18
CA GLU A 175 -9.24 -17.82 1.81
C GLU A 175 -9.24 -16.41 2.45
N SER A 176 -10.42 -15.89 2.74
CA SER A 176 -10.59 -14.58 3.40
C SER A 176 -10.00 -14.60 4.82
N ILE A 177 -9.26 -13.54 5.19
CA ILE A 177 -8.71 -13.40 6.54
C ILE A 177 -9.83 -13.25 7.59
N GLY A 178 -10.95 -12.61 7.23
CA GLY A 178 -12.11 -12.45 8.10
C GLY A 178 -12.76 -13.78 8.48
N ASN A 179 -12.71 -14.77 7.58
CA ASN A 179 -13.24 -16.12 7.85
C ASN A 179 -12.31 -16.96 8.72
N ILE A 180 -11.00 -16.72 8.65
CA ILE A 180 -9.98 -17.50 9.35
C ILE A 180 -9.71 -16.92 10.74
N SER A 181 -9.71 -15.59 10.87
CA SER A 181 -9.38 -14.91 12.12
C SER A 181 -10.55 -14.89 13.10
N LYS A 182 -10.24 -15.19 14.37
CA LYS A 182 -11.17 -15.02 15.50
C LYS A 182 -11.02 -13.66 16.19
N ASP A 183 -10.09 -12.82 15.73
CA ASP A 183 -9.85 -11.51 16.31
C ASP A 183 -10.98 -10.54 15.92
N LYS A 184 -11.62 -9.93 16.93
CA LYS A 184 -12.75 -9.01 16.73
C LYS A 184 -12.34 -7.75 15.97
N THR A 185 -11.11 -7.27 16.15
CA THR A 185 -10.56 -6.11 15.43
C THR A 185 -10.51 -6.41 13.95
N ILE A 186 -9.93 -7.56 13.58
CA ILE A 186 -9.85 -8.01 12.19
C ILE A 186 -11.26 -8.17 11.60
N GLN A 187 -12.19 -8.81 12.33
CA GLN A 187 -13.56 -9.00 11.86
C GLN A 187 -14.36 -7.69 11.71
N ASN A 188 -14.08 -6.67 12.52
CA ASN A 188 -14.75 -5.38 12.40
C ASN A 188 -14.18 -4.58 11.22
N VAL A 189 -12.85 -4.52 11.10
CA VAL A 189 -12.20 -3.84 9.98
C VAL A 189 -12.59 -4.46 8.64
N THR A 190 -12.59 -5.78 8.50
CA THR A 190 -12.97 -6.48 7.25
C THR A 190 -14.42 -6.26 6.81
N LYS A 191 -15.31 -5.77 7.69
CA LYS A 191 -16.68 -5.39 7.30
C LYS A 191 -16.73 -4.01 6.66
N GLU A 192 -15.84 -3.11 7.08
CA GLU A 192 -15.82 -1.71 6.66
C GLU A 192 -14.77 -1.43 5.59
N VAL A 193 -13.67 -2.17 5.55
CA VAL A 193 -12.59 -2.08 4.56
C VAL A 193 -12.66 -3.30 3.65
N ARG A 194 -12.66 -3.08 2.34
CA ARG A 194 -12.84 -4.12 1.33
C ARG A 194 -11.78 -4.03 0.25
N VAL A 195 -11.11 -5.14 0.00
CA VAL A 195 -10.28 -5.32 -1.20
C VAL A 195 -11.15 -5.97 -2.26
N TYR A 196 -11.22 -5.31 -3.41
CA TYR A 196 -11.98 -5.78 -4.56
C TYR A 196 -11.06 -6.58 -5.48
N SER A 197 -11.59 -7.66 -6.03
CA SER A 197 -10.97 -8.45 -7.07
C SER A 197 -11.63 -8.18 -8.42
N GLU A 198 -10.94 -8.49 -9.51
CA GLU A 198 -11.51 -8.37 -10.86
C GLU A 198 -12.83 -9.14 -10.97
N GLU A 199 -12.92 -10.29 -10.30
CA GLU A 199 -14.10 -11.14 -10.18
C GLU A 199 -15.32 -10.42 -9.59
N ASP A 200 -15.11 -9.48 -8.67
CA ASP A 200 -16.20 -8.70 -8.06
C ASP A 200 -16.81 -7.68 -9.03
N LEU A 201 -16.04 -7.24 -10.04
CA LEU A 201 -16.47 -6.27 -11.05
C LEU A 201 -16.90 -6.92 -12.37
N LEU A 202 -16.43 -8.14 -12.64
CA LEU A 202 -16.77 -8.85 -13.87
C LEU A 202 -18.21 -9.36 -13.81
N PRO A 203 -19.05 -9.05 -14.82
CA PRO A 203 -20.43 -9.50 -14.83
C PRO A 203 -20.53 -11.02 -14.87
N ASN A 204 -21.64 -11.56 -14.33
CA ASN A 204 -21.95 -13.00 -14.21
C ASN A 204 -22.16 -13.74 -15.56
N GLY A 205 -21.72 -13.17 -16.69
CA GLY A 205 -21.86 -13.76 -18.03
C GLY A 205 -20.51 -14.14 -18.64
N THR A 206 -20.49 -15.27 -19.36
CA THR A 206 -19.26 -15.84 -19.95
C THR A 206 -18.63 -14.94 -21.02
N ALA A 207 -19.42 -14.44 -21.97
CA ALA A 207 -18.89 -13.71 -23.13
C ALA A 207 -18.12 -12.43 -22.79
N LYS A 208 -18.63 -11.61 -21.85
CA LYS A 208 -17.95 -10.37 -21.42
C LYS A 208 -16.67 -10.66 -20.64
N ARG A 209 -16.69 -11.72 -19.84
CA ARG A 209 -15.55 -12.18 -19.05
C ARG A 209 -14.45 -12.77 -19.93
N GLU A 210 -14.83 -13.56 -20.93
CA GLU A 210 -13.92 -14.05 -21.97
C GLU A 210 -13.27 -12.88 -22.71
N LEU A 211 -14.06 -11.88 -23.13
CA LEU A 211 -13.52 -10.68 -23.80
C LEU A 211 -12.53 -9.92 -22.92
N TYR A 212 -12.85 -9.73 -21.63
CA TYR A 212 -11.95 -9.10 -20.67
C TYR A 212 -10.64 -9.90 -20.53
N ASN A 213 -10.73 -11.21 -20.36
CA ASN A 213 -9.56 -12.07 -20.22
C ASN A 213 -8.68 -12.02 -21.47
N SER A 214 -9.28 -12.09 -22.67
CA SER A 214 -8.54 -11.95 -23.93
C SER A 214 -7.88 -10.58 -24.06
N LEU A 215 -8.57 -9.50 -23.68
CA LEU A 215 -7.98 -8.16 -23.68
C LEU A 215 -6.79 -8.08 -22.72
N LYS A 216 -6.94 -8.60 -21.50
CA LYS A 216 -5.88 -8.63 -20.48
C LYS A 216 -4.66 -9.40 -20.97
N GLU A 217 -4.86 -10.57 -21.56
CA GLU A 217 -3.78 -11.36 -22.16
C GLU A 217 -3.08 -10.59 -23.27
N CYS A 218 -3.82 -9.95 -24.19
CA CYS A 218 -3.23 -9.11 -25.23
C CYS A 218 -2.40 -7.95 -24.64
N LEU A 219 -2.91 -7.27 -23.61
CA LEU A 219 -2.18 -6.17 -22.96
C LEU A 219 -0.88 -6.67 -22.31
N LEU A 220 -0.93 -7.79 -21.59
CA LEU A 220 0.25 -8.37 -20.94
C LEU A 220 1.27 -8.94 -21.94
N LEU A 221 0.82 -9.37 -23.12
CA LEU A 221 1.71 -9.75 -24.24
C LEU A 221 2.41 -8.54 -24.86
N LEU A 222 1.72 -7.39 -24.90
CA LEU A 222 2.29 -6.13 -25.39
C LEU A 222 3.30 -5.54 -24.41
N ASP A 223 2.97 -5.54 -23.12
CA ASP A 223 3.85 -5.08 -22.05
C ASP A 223 3.58 -5.87 -20.76
N ASN A 224 4.52 -6.72 -20.38
CA ASN A 224 4.43 -7.56 -19.19
C ASN A 224 4.67 -6.78 -17.88
N SER A 225 5.03 -5.50 -17.96
CA SER A 225 5.17 -4.59 -16.82
C SER A 225 3.85 -3.92 -16.42
N LEU A 226 2.77 -4.14 -17.18
CA LEU A 226 1.44 -3.62 -16.84
C LEU A 226 0.92 -4.24 -15.53
N ILE A 227 0.30 -3.39 -14.71
CA ILE A 227 -0.30 -3.75 -13.44
C ILE A 227 -1.79 -3.45 -13.50
N PHE A 228 -2.59 -4.43 -13.15
CA PHE A 228 -4.05 -4.31 -13.05
C PHE A 228 -4.41 -4.03 -11.61
N HIS A 229 -5.13 -2.94 -11.38
CA HIS A 229 -5.58 -2.50 -10.07
C HIS A 229 -7.10 -2.51 -10.03
N THR A 230 -7.69 -3.26 -9.10
CA THR A 230 -9.15 -3.30 -8.95
C THR A 230 -9.57 -2.35 -7.84
N THR A 231 -10.53 -1.48 -8.14
CA THR A 231 -11.19 -0.60 -7.16
C THR A 231 -12.62 -1.07 -6.94
N LYS A 232 -13.39 -0.34 -6.12
CA LYS A 232 -14.83 -0.55 -5.97
C LYS A 232 -15.63 -0.41 -7.27
N TYR A 233 -15.17 0.39 -8.23
CA TYR A 233 -15.98 0.76 -9.40
C TYR A 233 -15.36 0.38 -10.75
N TYR A 234 -14.04 0.18 -10.81
CA TYR A 234 -13.35 -0.06 -12.07
C TYR A 234 -12.08 -0.90 -11.89
N ILE A 235 -11.64 -1.52 -12.99
CA ILE A 235 -10.32 -2.14 -13.12
C ILE A 235 -9.44 -1.15 -13.88
N GLY A 236 -8.45 -0.59 -13.19
CA GLY A 236 -7.43 0.29 -13.76
C GLY A 236 -6.25 -0.51 -14.29
N VAL A 237 -5.59 0.04 -15.32
CA VAL A 237 -4.34 -0.50 -15.86
C VAL A 237 -3.31 0.62 -15.82
N SER A 238 -2.18 0.37 -15.19
CA SER A 238 -1.03 1.28 -15.15
C SER A 238 0.23 0.53 -15.54
N LYS A 239 1.29 1.27 -15.83
CA LYS A 239 2.63 0.73 -16.03
C LYS A 239 3.40 0.83 -14.73
N SER A 240 4.31 -0.11 -14.48
CA SER A 240 5.22 -0.02 -13.33
C SER A 240 6.01 1.30 -13.38
N GLY A 241 5.73 2.23 -12.47
CA GLY A 241 6.37 3.54 -12.38
C GLY A 241 5.58 4.73 -12.93
N ASP A 242 4.34 4.51 -13.41
CA ASP A 242 3.38 5.54 -13.86
C ASP A 242 2.11 5.59 -13.00
#